data_AF-A0AAP0CPY4-F1
#
_entry.id   AF-A0AAP0CPY4-F1
#
_cell.length_a   1.000
_cell.length_b   1.000
_cell.length_c   1.000
_cell.angle_alpha   90.00
_cell.angle_beta   90.00
_cell.angle_gamma   90.00
#
_symmetry.space_group_name_H-M   'P 1'
#
loop_
_entity.id
_entity.type
_entity.pdbx_description
1 polymer ?
#
loop_
_entity_poly.entity_id
_entity_poly.type
_entity_poly.pdbx_seq_one_letter_code
_entity_poly.pdbx_strand_id
1 'polypeptide(L)'
;MSSIEHPRNHKPSLLNVTGASTCFNIIRILETESDLDVRFCTLQPHSPDNRALAKECKDVKIDRVYIGSCTGGKTEDFLAAAKVLLASGKKVQVPTFLVPATQKVWMDLYTLPVPGSGGKTCSQIFEAAGCDTPASPSCGACLGGPKDTYARINEPQVCVSTTNRNFPGRMGDKDGQIFLASPYTAVASALTGFVTDPRDFLH
;
A
#
# COMPACT_ATOMS: atom_id res chain seq x y z
N MET A 1 -7.32 53.15 27.93
CA MET A 1 -6.89 53.75 26.65
C MET A 1 -5.54 53.12 26.32
N SER A 2 -5.27 52.46 25.21
CA SER A 2 -6.00 52.19 23.97
C SER A 2 -5.35 50.96 23.32
N SER A 3 -6.15 50.13 22.66
CA SER A 3 -5.74 49.00 21.82
C SER A 3 -4.78 49.43 20.71
N ILE A 4 -3.77 48.61 20.41
CA ILE A 4 -3.14 48.53 19.07
C ILE A 4 -2.87 47.06 18.78
N GLU A 5 -3.72 46.46 17.94
CA GLU A 5 -3.43 45.20 17.26
C GLU A 5 -2.42 45.45 16.13
N HIS A 6 -1.50 44.50 15.90
CA HIS A 6 -0.70 44.43 14.69
C HIS A 6 -0.87 43.05 14.04
N PRO A 7 -1.06 43.00 12.70
CA PRO A 7 -1.49 41.78 12.01
C PRO A 7 -0.36 40.75 11.94
N ARG A 8 -0.69 39.50 12.29
CA ARG A 8 0.20 38.33 12.12
C ARG A 8 0.30 37.96 10.65
N ASN A 9 1.45 38.24 10.05
CA ASN A 9 1.79 37.78 8.71
C ASN A 9 2.37 36.35 8.81
N HIS A 10 1.58 35.33 8.48
CA HIS A 10 2.02 33.94 8.45
C HIS A 10 2.90 33.67 7.23
N LYS A 11 4.21 33.50 7.44
CA LYS A 11 5.04 32.67 6.57
C LYS A 11 5.25 31.32 7.27
N PRO A 12 4.88 30.18 6.68
CA PRO A 12 5.20 28.89 7.26
C PRO A 12 6.71 28.66 7.16
N SER A 13 7.36 28.55 8.31
CA SER A 13 8.75 28.14 8.45
C SER A 13 8.89 26.67 8.06
N LEU A 14 9.78 26.40 7.10
CA LEU A 14 10.24 25.05 6.75
C LEU A 14 10.87 24.40 7.97
N LEU A 15 10.18 23.42 8.55
CA LEU A 15 10.70 22.60 9.65
C LEU A 15 11.62 21.53 9.04
N ASN A 16 12.93 21.75 9.14
CA ASN A 16 13.95 20.71 8.98
C ASN A 16 13.77 19.66 10.08
N VAL A 17 13.49 18.42 9.72
CA VAL A 17 13.51 17.28 10.66
C VAL A 17 14.51 16.25 10.15
N THR A 18 15.71 16.32 10.70
CA THR A 18 16.78 15.33 10.55
C THR A 18 16.51 14.08 11.40
N GLY A 19 16.84 12.90 10.87
CA GLY A 19 17.37 11.79 11.67
C GLY A 19 16.43 10.61 11.95
N ALA A 20 16.62 9.52 11.20
CA ALA A 20 16.54 8.08 11.52
C ALA A 20 15.34 7.45 12.30
N SER A 21 14.44 8.24 12.89
CA SER A 21 13.25 7.77 13.64
C SER A 21 11.96 7.84 12.82
N THR A 22 11.98 8.52 11.67
CA THR A 22 10.79 8.79 10.83
C THR A 22 10.34 7.59 9.98
N CYS A 23 11.17 6.56 9.79
CA CYS A 23 10.87 5.41 8.92
C CYS A 23 9.74 4.49 9.43
N PHE A 24 9.57 4.35 10.74
CA PHE A 24 8.51 3.49 11.31
C PHE A 24 7.11 4.10 11.15
N ASN A 25 7.09 5.40 10.87
CA ASN A 25 5.93 6.24 10.97
C ASN A 25 5.44 6.73 9.59
N ILE A 26 6.15 6.51 8.47
CA ILE A 26 5.66 6.99 7.16
C ILE A 26 4.45 6.18 6.64
N ILE A 27 4.33 4.90 7.00
CA ILE A 27 3.14 4.08 6.66
C ILE A 27 2.04 4.19 7.74
N ARG A 28 2.41 4.55 8.98
CA ARG A 28 1.48 4.59 10.14
C ARG A 28 1.06 6.00 10.62
N ILE A 29 1.77 7.07 10.26
CA ILE A 29 1.34 8.49 10.44
C ILE A 29 0.08 8.80 9.59
N LEU A 30 -0.42 7.82 8.82
CA LEU A 30 -1.69 7.93 8.13
C LEU A 30 -2.92 7.72 9.05
N GLU A 31 -2.74 7.51 10.36
CA GLU A 31 -3.82 7.16 11.28
C GLU A 31 -4.20 8.20 12.35
N THR A 32 -3.55 9.37 12.46
CA THR A 32 -4.01 10.40 13.41
C THR A 32 -4.75 11.51 12.68
N GLU A 33 -6.00 11.74 13.09
CA GLU A 33 -6.99 12.67 12.53
C GLU A 33 -6.43 14.07 12.21
N SER A 34 -6.05 14.27 10.94
CA SER A 34 -6.20 15.48 10.13
C SER A 34 -5.50 15.17 8.79
N ASP A 35 -6.20 15.40 7.68
CA ASP A 35 -5.81 15.11 6.29
C ASP A 35 -6.07 13.68 5.78
N LEU A 36 -7.33 13.46 5.38
CA LEU A 36 -7.77 12.32 4.55
C LEU A 36 -6.89 12.11 3.31
N ASP A 37 -6.28 13.15 2.77
CA ASP A 37 -5.44 13.08 1.57
C ASP A 37 -4.16 12.26 1.74
N VAL A 38 -3.61 12.12 2.96
CA VAL A 38 -2.37 11.37 3.16
C VAL A 38 -2.56 9.85 3.00
N ARG A 39 -3.77 9.32 3.26
CA ARG A 39 -4.11 7.89 3.06
C ARG A 39 -4.14 7.47 1.58
N PHE A 40 -4.22 8.46 0.70
CA PHE A 40 -4.34 8.30 -0.75
C PHE A 40 -3.07 8.70 -1.50
N CYS A 41 -1.97 8.96 -0.77
CA CYS A 41 -0.67 9.21 -1.35
C CYS A 41 0.00 7.92 -1.85
N THR A 42 0.79 8.08 -2.88
CA THR A 42 1.80 7.11 -3.32
C THR A 42 3.19 7.71 -3.12
N LEU A 43 4.16 6.86 -2.79
CA LEU A 43 5.57 7.23 -2.82
C LEU A 43 6.17 6.70 -4.12
N GLN A 44 6.45 7.61 -5.03
CA GLN A 44 6.96 7.29 -6.36
C GLN A 44 8.42 6.78 -6.27
N PRO A 45 8.83 5.91 -7.19
CA PRO A 45 10.23 5.50 -7.31
C PRO A 45 11.17 6.71 -7.48
N HIS A 46 12.44 6.62 -7.07
CA HIS A 46 13.09 5.57 -6.30
C HIS A 46 13.37 6.00 -4.85
N SER A 47 12.55 6.93 -4.32
CA SER A 47 12.73 7.48 -2.98
C SER A 47 11.44 7.36 -2.16
N PRO A 48 11.52 6.93 -0.88
CA PRO A 48 10.38 6.94 0.01
C PRO A 48 9.92 8.36 0.39
N ASP A 49 10.67 9.39 0.00
CA ASP A 49 10.30 10.78 0.23
C ASP A 49 9.56 11.42 -0.97
N ASN A 50 9.51 10.74 -2.13
CA ASN A 50 8.89 11.26 -3.34
C ASN A 50 7.37 11.06 -3.32
N ARG A 51 6.64 11.96 -2.65
CA ARG A 51 5.19 11.89 -2.43
C ARG A 51 4.42 12.47 -3.61
N ALA A 52 3.39 11.75 -4.06
CA ALA A 52 2.36 12.25 -4.99
C ALA A 52 0.99 11.68 -4.60
N LEU A 53 -0.09 12.39 -4.88
CA LEU A 53 -1.43 11.84 -4.68
C LEU A 53 -1.71 10.75 -5.72
N ALA A 54 -2.43 9.68 -5.35
CA ALA A 54 -2.75 8.60 -6.29
C ALA A 54 -3.46 9.11 -7.56
N LYS A 55 -4.34 10.11 -7.41
CA LYS A 55 -5.03 10.77 -8.52
C LYS A 55 -4.09 11.45 -9.54
N GLU A 56 -2.90 11.85 -9.11
CA GLU A 56 -1.88 12.49 -9.96
C GLU A 56 -1.06 11.44 -10.73
N CYS A 57 -1.08 10.19 -10.26
CA CYS A 57 -0.37 9.07 -10.86
C CYS A 57 -1.27 8.18 -11.75
N LYS A 58 -2.50 8.61 -12.06
CA LYS A 58 -3.52 7.78 -12.74
C LYS A 58 -3.11 7.19 -14.09
N ASP A 59 -2.16 7.83 -14.79
CA ASP A 59 -1.67 7.38 -16.10
C ASP A 59 -0.54 6.35 -15.98
N VAL A 60 -0.07 6.05 -14.76
CA VAL A 60 0.95 5.04 -14.50
C VAL A 60 0.32 3.65 -14.57
N LYS A 61 0.58 2.95 -15.68
CA LYS A 61 0.27 1.53 -15.84
C LYS A 61 1.13 0.71 -14.88
N ILE A 62 0.51 -0.28 -14.23
CA ILE A 62 1.19 -1.19 -13.32
C ILE A 62 1.17 -2.61 -13.86
N ASP A 63 2.18 -3.40 -13.50
CA ASP A 63 2.27 -4.81 -13.93
C ASP A 63 1.84 -5.77 -12.83
N ARG A 64 1.92 -5.34 -11.56
CA ARG A 64 1.62 -6.18 -10.39
C ARG A 64 1.38 -5.37 -9.12
N VAL A 65 0.77 -6.05 -8.14
CA VAL A 65 0.57 -5.52 -6.79
C VAL A 65 1.14 -6.49 -5.75
N TYR A 66 1.78 -5.95 -4.72
CA TYR A 66 2.31 -6.70 -3.57
C TYR A 66 1.72 -6.15 -2.26
N ILE A 67 0.92 -6.97 -1.56
CA ILE A 67 0.39 -6.64 -0.25
C ILE A 67 1.03 -7.56 0.77
N GLY A 68 1.94 -7.01 1.58
CA GLY A 68 2.66 -7.78 2.59
C GLY A 68 3.78 -6.99 3.25
N SER A 69 4.73 -7.71 3.86
CA SER A 69 5.81 -7.17 4.70
C SER A 69 5.40 -6.87 6.15
N CYS A 70 6.39 -6.68 7.03
CA CYS A 70 6.19 -6.27 8.41
C CYS A 70 5.45 -4.91 8.57
N THR A 71 5.38 -4.15 7.48
CA THR A 71 4.78 -2.81 7.45
C THR A 71 3.39 -2.73 6.81
N GLY A 72 3.01 -3.70 5.98
CA GLY A 72 1.72 -3.71 5.28
C GLY A 72 1.14 -5.11 5.07
N GLY A 73 1.39 -6.01 6.02
CA GLY A 73 0.97 -7.41 6.01
C GLY A 73 0.34 -7.87 7.32
N LYS A 74 -0.29 -6.97 8.08
CA LYS A 74 -1.07 -7.30 9.29
C LYS A 74 -2.51 -7.64 8.91
N THR A 75 -3.25 -8.24 9.84
CA THR A 75 -4.64 -8.65 9.62
C THR A 75 -5.52 -7.47 9.18
N GLU A 76 -5.31 -6.29 9.76
CA GLU A 76 -6.04 -5.06 9.43
C GLU A 76 -5.78 -4.60 7.99
N ASP A 77 -4.55 -4.77 7.49
CA ASP A 77 -4.16 -4.42 6.12
C ASP A 77 -4.92 -5.26 5.10
N PHE A 78 -5.03 -6.58 5.35
CA PHE A 78 -5.79 -7.48 4.49
C PHE A 78 -7.29 -7.28 4.61
N LEU A 79 -7.80 -6.97 5.81
CA LEU A 79 -9.22 -6.60 5.98
C LEU A 79 -9.56 -5.33 5.19
N ALA A 80 -8.68 -4.33 5.20
CA ALA A 80 -8.81 -3.12 4.39
C ALA A 80 -8.87 -3.45 2.89
N ALA A 81 -7.93 -4.27 2.39
CA ALA A 81 -7.93 -4.69 1.00
C ALA A 81 -9.19 -5.48 0.61
N ALA A 82 -9.62 -6.41 1.47
CA ALA A 82 -10.82 -7.22 1.24
C ALA A 82 -12.10 -6.38 1.18
N LYS A 83 -12.20 -5.32 2.00
CA LYS A 83 -13.35 -4.39 1.95
C LYS A 83 -13.47 -3.69 0.61
N VAL A 84 -12.36 -3.21 0.03
CA VAL A 84 -12.38 -2.56 -1.29
C VAL A 84 -12.79 -3.54 -2.37
N LEU A 85 -12.25 -4.76 -2.36
CA LEU A 85 -12.62 -5.80 -3.31
C LEU A 85 -14.11 -6.16 -3.22
N LEU A 86 -14.62 -6.31 -2.00
CA LEU A 86 -16.03 -6.60 -1.75
C LEU A 86 -16.93 -5.48 -2.27
N ALA A 87 -16.60 -4.22 -1.97
CA ALA A 87 -17.36 -3.05 -2.42
C ALA A 87 -17.32 -2.88 -3.95
N SER A 88 -16.17 -3.15 -4.56
CA SER A 88 -15.99 -3.09 -6.01
C SER A 88 -16.78 -4.16 -6.76
N GLY A 89 -16.78 -5.40 -6.24
CA GLY A 89 -17.39 -6.56 -6.92
C GLY A 89 -16.69 -6.95 -8.23
N LYS A 90 -15.53 -6.38 -8.53
CA LYS A 90 -14.74 -6.63 -9.76
C LYS A 90 -13.58 -7.59 -9.48
N LYS A 91 -12.98 -8.10 -10.57
CA LYS A 91 -11.74 -8.88 -10.54
C LYS A 91 -10.52 -8.01 -10.78
N VAL A 92 -9.40 -8.39 -10.18
CA VAL A 92 -8.10 -7.75 -10.41
C VAL A 92 -7.64 -7.96 -11.85
N GLN A 93 -6.96 -6.96 -12.40
CA GLN A 93 -6.44 -6.94 -13.78
C GLN A 93 -4.96 -7.32 -13.87
N VAL A 94 -4.26 -7.31 -12.72
CA VAL A 94 -2.84 -7.64 -12.62
C VAL A 94 -2.60 -8.64 -11.48
N PRO A 95 -1.54 -9.47 -11.56
CA PRO A 95 -1.15 -10.37 -10.48
C PRO A 95 -1.03 -9.62 -9.15
N THR A 96 -1.69 -10.15 -8.12
CA THR A 96 -1.84 -9.49 -6.82
C THR A 96 -1.39 -10.44 -5.73
N PHE A 97 -0.15 -10.24 -5.28
CA PHE A 97 0.56 -11.10 -4.36
C PHE A 97 0.23 -10.73 -2.92
N LEU A 98 -0.19 -11.73 -2.14
CA LEU A 98 -0.59 -11.58 -0.74
C LEU A 98 0.41 -12.32 0.16
N VAL A 99 1.18 -11.57 0.96
CA VAL A 99 2.26 -12.12 1.79
C VAL A 99 2.11 -11.64 3.25
N PRO A 100 1.41 -12.42 4.10
CA PRO A 100 1.20 -12.06 5.50
C PRO A 100 2.50 -11.90 6.30
N ALA A 101 2.49 -11.02 7.28
CA ALA A 101 3.67 -10.74 8.10
C ALA A 101 4.02 -11.89 9.06
N THR A 102 3.04 -12.67 9.50
CA THR A 102 3.23 -13.76 10.46
C THR A 102 2.30 -14.94 10.16
N GLN A 103 2.61 -16.10 10.72
CA GLN A 103 1.76 -17.30 10.62
C GLN A 103 0.37 -17.05 11.21
N LYS A 104 0.28 -16.28 12.29
CA LYS A 104 -1.01 -15.90 12.87
C LYS A 104 -1.85 -15.11 11.87
N VAL A 105 -1.26 -14.09 11.23
CA VAL A 105 -1.98 -13.28 10.22
C VAL A 105 -2.39 -14.16 9.03
N TRP A 106 -1.52 -15.06 8.59
CA TRP A 106 -1.86 -16.01 7.54
C TRP A 106 -3.09 -16.84 7.91
N MET A 107 -3.15 -17.42 9.12
CA MET A 107 -4.34 -18.12 9.63
C MET A 107 -5.57 -17.21 9.72
N ASP A 108 -5.40 -15.96 10.15
CA ASP A 108 -6.49 -14.99 10.25
C ASP A 108 -7.16 -14.78 8.87
N LEU A 109 -6.40 -14.80 7.76
CA LEU A 109 -6.99 -14.63 6.42
C LEU A 109 -7.97 -15.73 6.04
N TYR A 110 -7.79 -16.94 6.57
CA TYR A 110 -8.64 -18.08 6.29
C TYR A 110 -9.74 -18.28 7.33
N THR A 111 -9.67 -17.62 8.47
CA THR A 111 -10.56 -17.90 9.62
C THR A 111 -11.39 -16.70 10.05
N LEU A 112 -10.89 -15.47 9.91
CA LEU A 112 -11.63 -14.28 10.32
C LEU A 112 -12.61 -13.84 9.22
N PRO A 113 -13.90 -13.70 9.55
CA PRO A 113 -14.87 -13.15 8.61
C PRO A 113 -14.64 -11.65 8.43
N VAL A 114 -14.79 -11.17 7.20
CA VAL A 114 -14.72 -9.75 6.89
C VAL A 114 -16.06 -9.09 7.28
N PRO A 115 -16.05 -7.99 8.05
CA PRO A 115 -17.28 -7.29 8.40
C PRO A 115 -18.06 -6.86 7.15
N GLY A 116 -19.36 -7.15 7.13
CA GLY A 116 -20.24 -6.81 5.99
C GLY A 116 -20.16 -7.79 4.80
N SER A 117 -19.36 -8.85 4.85
CA SER A 117 -19.20 -9.81 3.75
C SER A 117 -20.21 -10.97 3.73
N GLY A 118 -21.13 -11.02 4.71
CA GLY A 118 -22.02 -12.17 4.90
C GLY A 118 -21.31 -13.41 5.42
N GLY A 119 -20.21 -13.24 6.17
CA GLY A 119 -19.45 -14.34 6.79
C GLY A 119 -18.28 -14.87 5.95
N LYS A 120 -18.00 -14.27 4.79
CA LYS A 120 -16.83 -14.63 3.97
C LYS A 120 -15.53 -14.18 4.63
N THR A 121 -14.50 -15.02 4.55
CA THR A 121 -13.15 -14.71 5.03
C THR A 121 -12.36 -13.89 4.01
N CYS A 122 -11.23 -13.30 4.42
CA CYS A 122 -10.37 -12.54 3.50
C CYS A 122 -9.94 -13.40 2.31
N SER A 123 -9.48 -14.62 2.57
CA SER A 123 -9.01 -15.55 1.54
C SER A 123 -10.07 -15.84 0.48
N GLN A 124 -11.32 -16.08 0.89
CA GLN A 124 -12.43 -16.30 -0.04
C GLN A 124 -12.74 -15.07 -0.91
N ILE A 125 -12.61 -13.87 -0.35
CA ILE A 125 -12.81 -12.62 -1.11
C ILE A 125 -11.66 -12.42 -2.11
N PHE A 126 -10.43 -12.67 -1.68
CA PHE A 126 -9.24 -12.57 -2.54
C PHE A 126 -9.30 -13.55 -3.72
N GLU A 127 -9.64 -14.81 -3.45
CA GLU A 127 -9.79 -15.84 -4.48
C GLU A 127 -10.91 -15.48 -5.47
N ALA A 128 -12.08 -15.02 -4.96
CA ALA A 128 -13.19 -14.60 -5.82
C ALA A 128 -12.82 -13.39 -6.71
N ALA A 129 -11.99 -12.47 -6.20
CA ALA A 129 -11.48 -11.33 -6.94
C ALA A 129 -10.34 -11.69 -7.92
N GLY A 130 -9.79 -12.90 -7.86
CA GLY A 130 -8.69 -13.35 -8.72
C GLY A 130 -7.29 -12.96 -8.24
N CYS A 131 -7.12 -12.62 -6.96
CA CYS A 131 -5.79 -12.47 -6.37
C CYS A 131 -5.08 -13.82 -6.24
N ASP A 132 -3.76 -13.80 -6.15
CA ASP A 132 -2.98 -15.00 -5.84
C ASP A 132 -3.32 -15.52 -4.43
N THR A 133 -3.30 -16.85 -4.26
CA THR A 133 -3.49 -17.49 -2.96
C THR A 133 -2.48 -16.93 -1.94
N PRO A 134 -2.92 -16.55 -0.72
CA PRO A 134 -2.01 -16.06 0.31
C PRO A 134 -0.83 -16.98 0.55
N ALA A 135 0.38 -16.47 0.28
CA ALA A 135 1.61 -17.22 0.41
C ALA A 135 2.00 -17.39 1.89
N SER A 136 2.88 -18.34 2.16
CA SER A 136 3.50 -18.46 3.47
C SER A 136 4.23 -17.15 3.85
N PRO A 137 4.13 -16.71 5.12
CA PRO A 137 4.82 -15.53 5.62
C PRO A 137 6.30 -15.51 5.28
N SER A 138 6.77 -14.43 4.67
CA SER A 138 8.16 -14.27 4.25
C SER A 138 8.55 -12.79 4.08
N CYS A 139 9.83 -12.50 4.32
CA CYS A 139 10.44 -11.21 3.98
C CYS A 139 11.10 -11.20 2.60
N GLY A 140 11.15 -12.34 1.90
CA GLY A 140 12.03 -12.58 0.75
C GLY A 140 11.90 -11.53 -0.36
N ALA A 141 10.70 -11.33 -0.91
CA ALA A 141 10.48 -10.39 -2.00
C ALA A 141 10.79 -8.94 -1.59
N CYS A 142 10.48 -8.56 -0.34
CA CYS A 142 10.74 -7.22 0.20
C CYS A 142 12.24 -6.87 0.28
N LEU A 143 13.11 -7.89 0.31
CA LEU A 143 14.57 -7.75 0.39
C LEU A 143 15.28 -8.12 -0.92
N GLY A 144 14.53 -8.45 -1.98
CA GLY A 144 15.11 -8.87 -3.25
C GLY A 144 15.87 -10.20 -3.12
N GLY A 145 15.30 -11.16 -2.37
CA GLY A 145 15.86 -12.50 -2.12
C GLY A 145 16.23 -13.30 -3.38
N PRO A 146 16.58 -14.59 -3.25
CA PRO A 146 16.92 -15.47 -4.37
C PRO A 146 15.94 -15.37 -5.56
N LYS A 147 16.41 -15.63 -6.80
CA LYS A 147 15.60 -15.40 -8.04
C LYS A 147 14.25 -16.14 -8.06
N ASP A 148 14.17 -17.27 -7.38
CA ASP A 148 13.00 -18.13 -7.21
C ASP A 148 12.07 -17.70 -6.04
N THR A 149 12.42 -16.63 -5.34
CA THR A 149 11.58 -16.08 -4.27
C THR A 149 10.21 -15.69 -4.80
N TYR A 150 9.15 -16.20 -4.16
CA TYR A 150 7.78 -15.87 -4.48
C TYR A 150 7.57 -14.34 -4.53
N ALA A 151 6.86 -13.89 -5.57
CA ALA A 151 6.56 -12.49 -5.81
C ALA A 151 7.77 -11.55 -6.00
N ARG A 152 8.99 -12.08 -6.17
CA ARG A 152 10.16 -11.28 -6.57
C ARG A 152 9.92 -10.65 -7.95
N ILE A 153 10.49 -9.46 -8.14
CA ILE A 153 10.55 -8.79 -9.44
C ILE A 153 11.84 -9.26 -10.12
N ASN A 154 11.71 -10.05 -11.19
CA ASN A 154 12.82 -10.62 -11.95
C ASN A 154 13.12 -9.89 -13.26
N GLU A 155 12.21 -9.00 -13.67
CA GLU A 155 12.25 -8.22 -14.91
C GLU A 155 11.85 -6.76 -14.61
N PRO A 156 12.09 -5.81 -15.52
CA PRO A 156 11.75 -4.39 -15.32
C PRO A 156 10.23 -4.16 -15.27
N GLN A 157 9.62 -4.36 -14.09
CA GLN A 157 8.18 -4.26 -13.85
C GLN A 157 7.85 -3.08 -12.93
N VAL A 158 6.66 -2.50 -13.10
CA VAL A 158 6.06 -1.53 -12.20
C VAL A 158 5.17 -2.25 -11.17
N CYS A 159 5.50 -2.09 -9.90
CA CYS A 159 4.82 -2.72 -8.77
C CYS A 159 4.27 -1.68 -7.80
N VAL A 160 3.00 -1.80 -7.45
CA VAL A 160 2.44 -1.07 -6.29
C VAL A 160 2.54 -1.98 -5.07
N SER A 161 3.17 -1.49 -4.00
CA SER A 161 3.57 -2.31 -2.86
C SER A 161 3.21 -1.66 -1.52
N THR A 162 2.80 -2.47 -0.55
CA THR A 162 2.61 -2.04 0.85
C THR A 162 3.88 -2.20 1.72
N THR A 163 5.04 -2.44 1.07
CA THR A 163 6.35 -2.40 1.73
C THR A 163 6.75 -0.97 2.12
N ASN A 164 7.91 -0.79 2.75
CA ASN A 164 8.38 0.50 3.26
C ASN A 164 9.60 1.09 2.52
N ARG A 165 10.07 0.44 1.46
CA ARG A 165 11.27 0.87 0.73
C ARG A 165 11.12 0.57 -0.75
N ASN A 166 11.53 1.51 -1.58
CA ASN A 166 11.43 1.46 -3.05
C ASN A 166 12.72 1.84 -3.79
N PHE A 167 13.88 1.71 -3.12
CA PHE A 167 15.18 1.91 -3.77
C PHE A 167 15.37 0.95 -4.96
N PRO A 168 16.20 1.29 -5.96
CA PRO A 168 16.44 0.42 -7.11
C PRO A 168 16.94 -0.96 -6.67
N GLY A 169 16.41 -2.03 -7.26
CA GLY A 169 16.79 -3.41 -6.90
C GLY A 169 16.14 -3.93 -5.62
N ARG A 170 15.34 -3.13 -4.90
CA ARG A 170 14.84 -3.51 -3.58
C ARG A 170 13.97 -4.78 -3.58
N MET A 171 13.20 -5.00 -4.65
CA MET A 171 12.38 -6.20 -4.83
C MET A 171 12.97 -7.19 -5.85
N GLY A 172 14.22 -6.98 -6.28
CA GLY A 172 14.97 -7.93 -7.09
C GLY A 172 15.66 -7.31 -8.29
N ASP A 173 14.88 -6.89 -9.28
CA ASP A 173 15.40 -6.24 -10.49
C ASP A 173 15.70 -4.76 -10.24
N LYS A 174 16.82 -4.27 -10.80
CA LYS A 174 17.31 -2.90 -10.58
C LYS A 174 16.49 -1.86 -11.33
N ASP A 175 15.93 -2.24 -12.47
CA ASP A 175 15.12 -1.39 -13.33
C ASP A 175 13.62 -1.50 -12.98
N GLY A 176 13.28 -2.34 -12.00
CA GLY A 176 11.95 -2.41 -11.40
C GLY A 176 11.56 -1.12 -10.67
N GLN A 177 10.32 -0.68 -10.87
CA GLN A 177 9.77 0.53 -10.28
C GLN A 177 8.77 0.17 -9.19
N ILE A 178 9.02 0.62 -7.96
CA ILE A 178 8.19 0.29 -6.80
C ILE A 178 7.48 1.56 -6.29
N PHE A 179 6.17 1.58 -6.40
CA PHE A 179 5.31 2.61 -5.82
C PHE A 179 4.86 2.13 -4.43
N LEU A 180 5.17 2.88 -3.38
CA LEU A 180 4.69 2.52 -2.04
C LEU A 180 3.31 3.12 -1.83
N ALA A 181 2.38 2.31 -1.34
CA ALA A 181 0.99 2.72 -1.17
C ALA A 181 0.33 2.01 0.02
N SER A 182 -0.82 2.53 0.45
CA SER A 182 -1.68 1.86 1.43
C SER A 182 -2.31 0.60 0.83
N PRO A 183 -2.80 -0.36 1.67
CA PRO A 183 -3.52 -1.54 1.16
C PRO A 183 -4.75 -1.19 0.32
N TYR A 184 -5.42 -0.07 0.64
CA TYR A 184 -6.55 0.45 -0.12
C TYR A 184 -6.13 0.84 -1.55
N THR A 185 -5.13 1.71 -1.67
CA THR A 185 -4.61 2.17 -2.97
C THR A 185 -4.00 1.01 -3.76
N ALA A 186 -3.30 0.09 -3.09
CA ALA A 186 -2.71 -1.08 -3.74
C ALA A 186 -3.78 -1.94 -4.42
N VAL A 187 -4.85 -2.29 -3.72
CA VAL A 187 -5.89 -3.15 -4.29
C VAL A 187 -6.80 -2.39 -5.27
N ALA A 188 -7.04 -1.09 -5.07
CA ALA A 188 -7.72 -0.26 -6.07
C ALA A 188 -6.93 -0.22 -7.39
N SER A 189 -5.60 -0.14 -7.29
CA SER A 189 -4.73 -0.19 -8.46
C SER A 189 -4.73 -1.57 -9.12
N ALA A 190 -4.82 -2.65 -8.34
CA ALA A 190 -4.98 -4.00 -8.87
C ALA A 190 -6.27 -4.15 -9.69
N LEU A 191 -7.36 -3.50 -9.27
CA LEU A 191 -8.66 -3.55 -9.94
C LEU A 191 -8.70 -2.82 -11.28
N THR A 192 -7.81 -1.87 -11.52
CA THR A 192 -7.79 -1.06 -12.75
C THR A 192 -6.58 -1.36 -13.65
N GLY A 193 -5.48 -1.86 -13.09
CA GLY A 193 -4.20 -2.00 -13.79
C GLY A 193 -3.39 -0.70 -13.88
N PHE A 194 -3.80 0.35 -13.15
CA PHE A 194 -3.12 1.64 -13.06
C PHE A 194 -3.07 2.12 -11.61
N VAL A 195 -2.15 3.01 -11.26
CA VAL A 195 -2.17 3.64 -9.92
C VAL A 195 -3.49 4.37 -9.72
N THR A 196 -4.27 3.97 -8.72
CA THR A 196 -5.68 4.38 -8.58
C THR A 196 -6.02 4.86 -7.18
N ASP A 197 -6.81 5.92 -7.10
CA ASP A 197 -7.37 6.42 -5.84
C ASP A 197 -8.45 5.46 -5.33
N PRO A 198 -8.34 4.93 -4.09
CA PRO A 198 -9.30 3.96 -3.58
C PRO A 198 -10.70 4.54 -3.32
N ARG A 199 -10.87 5.87 -3.30
CA ARG A 199 -12.18 6.52 -3.17
C ARG A 199 -13.11 6.19 -4.33
N ASP A 200 -12.58 5.78 -5.47
CA ASP A 200 -13.37 5.33 -6.62
C ASP A 200 -14.14 4.02 -6.34
N PHE A 201 -13.87 3.35 -5.21
CA PHE A 201 -14.50 2.09 -4.80
C PHE A 201 -15.08 2.12 -3.39
N LEU A 202 -14.84 3.19 -2.62
CA LEU A 202 -15.31 3.34 -1.24
C LEU A 202 -16.39 4.43 -1.23
N HIS A 203 -17.66 4.01 -1.34
CA HIS A 203 -18.85 4.85 -1.30
C HIS A 203 -19.78 4.42 -0.17
#